data_AF-A0A852T479-F1
#
_entry.id   AF-A0A852T479-F1
#
_cell.length_a   1.000
_cell.length_b   1.000
_cell.length_c   1.000
_cell.angle_alpha   90.00
_cell.angle_beta   90.00
_cell.angle_gamma   90.00
#
_symmetry.space_group_name_H-M   'P 1'
#
loop_
_entity.id
_entity.type
_entity.pdbx_description
1 polymer ?
#
loop_
_entity_poly.entity_id
_entity_poly.type
_entity_poly.pdbx_seq_one_letter_code
_entity_poly.pdbx_strand_id
1 'polypeptide(L)'
;MEVDVPEGKSIVPCNIKAGDVLFFNGSVIHGSYPNQTKERFRRAFICHYVAESTSRIGKGYGPLYRFDGSAVDIETNSKGLPCGIDWEHEFEIH
;
A
#
# COMPACT_ATOMS: atom_id res chain seq x y z
N MET A 1 -7.78 6.63 -9.80
CA MET A 1 -7.81 8.08 -10.07
C MET A 1 -6.39 8.57 -10.09
N GLU A 2 -6.01 9.26 -11.16
CA GLU A 2 -4.72 9.96 -11.23
C GLU A 2 -4.84 11.27 -10.45
N VAL A 3 -3.77 11.69 -9.78
CA VAL A 3 -3.73 12.93 -8.99
C VAL A 3 -2.98 13.97 -9.81
N ASP A 4 -3.50 15.19 -9.88
CA ASP A 4 -2.80 16.29 -10.54
C ASP A 4 -1.45 16.54 -9.87
N VAL A 5 -0.39 16.56 -10.68
CA VAL A 5 0.97 16.79 -10.19
C VAL A 5 1.05 18.25 -9.72
N PRO A 6 1.43 18.50 -8.45
CA PRO A 6 1.55 19.86 -7.94
C PRO A 6 2.53 20.69 -8.77
N GLU A 7 2.29 21.99 -8.85
CA GLU A 7 3.14 22.91 -9.62
C GLU A 7 4.63 22.79 -9.22
N GLY A 8 5.49 22.78 -10.22
CA GLY A 8 6.94 22.65 -10.03
C GLY A 8 7.41 21.28 -9.53
N LYS A 9 6.53 20.27 -9.50
CA LYS A 9 6.89 18.88 -9.21
C LYS A 9 6.93 18.04 -10.48
N SER A 10 7.76 17.01 -10.45
CA SER A 10 7.88 16.02 -11.51
C SER A 10 7.66 14.63 -10.92
N ILE A 11 7.00 13.76 -11.69
CA ILE A 11 6.90 12.35 -11.35
C ILE A 11 8.29 11.71 -11.50
N VAL A 12 8.71 10.94 -10.51
CA VAL A 12 9.99 10.21 -10.51
C VAL A 12 9.70 8.71 -10.54
N PRO A 13 10.00 7.99 -11.65
CA PRO A 13 9.82 6.56 -11.71
C PRO A 13 10.74 5.81 -10.74
N CYS A 14 10.17 4.94 -9.92
CA CYS A 14 10.93 4.01 -9.09
C CYS A 14 11.01 2.64 -9.78
N ASN A 15 12.11 2.41 -10.52
CA ASN A 15 12.34 1.15 -11.21
C ASN A 15 12.97 0.14 -10.24
N ILE A 16 12.23 -0.93 -9.93
CA ILE A 16 12.62 -1.95 -8.96
C ILE A 16 12.67 -3.35 -9.61
N LYS A 17 13.59 -4.19 -9.16
CA LYS A 17 13.69 -5.60 -9.53
C LYS A 17 12.94 -6.47 -8.51
N ALA A 18 12.70 -7.73 -8.88
CA ALA A 18 12.12 -8.70 -7.94
C ALA A 18 13.06 -8.88 -6.73
N GLY A 19 12.52 -8.68 -5.53
CA GLY A 19 13.28 -8.74 -4.27
C GLY A 19 13.78 -7.39 -3.76
N ASP A 20 13.76 -6.33 -4.57
CA ASP A 20 14.04 -4.98 -4.09
C ASP A 20 12.93 -4.50 -3.13
N VAL A 21 13.30 -3.65 -2.18
CA VAL A 21 12.38 -3.07 -1.19
C VAL A 21 12.37 -1.56 -1.32
N LEU A 22 11.17 -0.98 -1.42
CA LEU A 22 10.95 0.45 -1.39
C LEU A 22 10.30 0.85 -0.06
N PHE A 23 11.02 1.62 0.75
CA PHE A 23 10.46 2.31 1.91
C PHE A 23 10.14 3.75 1.56
N PHE A 24 8.92 4.19 1.87
CA PHE A 24 8.50 5.57 1.68
C PHE A 24 7.53 5.99 2.78
N ASN A 25 7.44 7.30 3.00
CA ASN A 25 6.56 7.87 4.00
C ASN A 25 5.10 7.87 3.50
N GLY A 26 4.13 7.63 4.39
CA GLY A 26 2.70 7.58 4.04
C GLY A 26 2.11 8.87 3.46
N SER A 27 2.80 10.01 3.61
CA SER A 27 2.40 11.30 3.01
C SER A 27 2.95 11.53 1.60
N VAL A 28 3.78 10.63 1.07
CA VAL A 28 4.26 10.74 -0.32
C VAL A 28 3.11 10.48 -1.27
N ILE A 29 2.83 11.43 -2.16
CA ILE A 29 1.89 11.21 -3.28
C ILE A 29 2.53 10.17 -4.19
N HIS A 30 1.88 9.02 -4.32
CA HIS A 30 2.39 7.90 -5.10
C HIS A 30 1.26 7.20 -5.85
N GLY A 31 1.64 6.50 -6.91
CA GLY A 31 0.75 5.74 -7.76
C GLY A 31 1.57 4.88 -8.70
N SER A 32 0.89 4.16 -9.58
CA SER A 32 1.56 3.31 -10.56
C SER A 32 0.95 3.50 -11.93
N TYR A 33 1.80 3.51 -12.97
CA TYR A 33 1.31 3.44 -14.34
C TYR A 33 0.56 2.12 -14.58
N PRO A 34 -0.42 2.14 -15.52
CA PRO A 34 -1.08 0.93 -15.99
C PRO A 34 -0.06 -0.10 -16.47
N ASN A 35 -0.30 -1.37 -16.17
CA ASN A 35 0.51 -2.44 -16.72
C ASN A 35 0.13 -2.67 -18.20
N GLN A 36 1.04 -2.36 -19.13
CA GLN A 36 0.81 -2.48 -20.57
C GLN A 36 1.28 -3.81 -21.16
N THR A 37 1.82 -4.72 -20.34
CA THR A 37 2.27 -6.03 -20.82
C THR A 37 1.10 -6.98 -21.01
N LYS A 38 1.16 -7.84 -22.03
CA LYS A 38 0.11 -8.84 -22.29
C LYS A 38 0.24 -10.10 -21.42
N GLU A 39 1.46 -10.51 -21.11
CA GLU A 39 1.75 -11.83 -20.54
C GLU A 39 2.40 -11.78 -19.15
N ARG A 40 2.46 -10.60 -18.51
CA ARG A 40 3.16 -10.44 -17.23
C ARG A 40 2.32 -9.71 -16.20
N PHE A 41 2.18 -10.31 -15.02
CA PHE A 41 1.63 -9.65 -13.85
C PHE A 41 2.73 -8.90 -13.07
N ARG A 42 2.36 -7.74 -12.51
CA ARG A 42 3.18 -7.02 -11.52
C ARG A 42 2.61 -7.31 -10.13
N ARG A 43 3.40 -7.96 -9.28
CA ARG A 43 3.04 -8.29 -7.89
C ARG A 43 3.89 -7.49 -6.92
N ALA A 44 3.31 -7.12 -5.78
CA ALA A 44 3.99 -6.48 -4.67
C ALA A 44 3.50 -7.09 -3.35
N PHE A 45 4.40 -7.18 -2.37
CA PHE A 45 4.04 -7.47 -0.99
C PHE A 45 4.21 -6.18 -0.19
N ILE A 46 3.14 -5.71 0.44
CA ILE A 46 3.09 -4.38 1.05
C ILE A 46 2.86 -4.55 2.55
N CYS A 47 3.74 -3.94 3.35
CA CYS A 47 3.59 -3.84 4.80
C CYS A 47 3.39 -2.38 5.18
N HIS A 48 2.45 -2.12 6.08
CA HIS A 48 2.25 -0.79 6.66
C HIS A 48 2.74 -0.81 8.10
N TYR A 49 3.53 0.21 8.46
CA TYR A 49 4.03 0.39 9.82
C TYR A 49 3.56 1.73 10.34
N VAL A 50 3.15 1.75 11.60
CA VAL A 50 2.74 2.97 12.31
C VAL A 50 3.48 3.03 13.64
N ALA A 51 3.58 4.22 14.22
CA ALA A 51 4.19 4.39 15.53
C ALA A 51 3.30 3.76 16.62
N GLU A 52 3.90 3.31 17.72
CA GLU A 52 3.15 2.82 18.89
C GLU A 52 2.20 3.89 19.45
N SER A 53 2.54 5.17 19.31
CA SER A 53 1.72 6.31 19.73
C SER A 53 0.52 6.61 18.81
N THR A 54 0.28 5.81 17.77
CA THR A 54 -0.86 6.01 16.85
C THR A 54 -2.18 5.78 17.59
N SER A 55 -3.01 6.82 17.68
CA SER A 55 -4.28 6.74 18.40
C SER A 55 -5.43 6.14 17.60
N ARG A 56 -5.37 6.21 16.26
CA ARG A 56 -6.44 5.75 15.37
C ARG A 56 -5.93 5.14 14.08
N ILE A 57 -6.64 4.14 13.56
CA ILE A 57 -6.28 3.47 12.31
C ILE A 57 -7.49 3.16 11.42
N GLY A 58 -7.29 3.04 10.12
CA GLY A 58 -8.35 2.61 9.20
C GLY A 58 -8.80 1.18 9.46
N LYS A 59 -10.11 0.91 9.43
CA LYS A 59 -10.67 -0.44 9.66
C LYS A 59 -10.05 -1.51 8.76
N GLY A 60 -9.68 -1.17 7.52
CA GLY A 60 -9.08 -2.10 6.56
C GLY A 60 -7.63 -2.52 6.82
N TYR A 61 -6.96 -2.00 7.87
CA TYR A 61 -5.57 -2.32 8.18
C TYR A 61 -5.38 -3.35 9.31
N GLY A 62 -6.47 -3.82 9.91
CA GLY A 62 -6.42 -4.88 10.92
C GLY A 62 -6.37 -6.30 10.30
N PRO A 63 -5.92 -7.31 11.06
CA PRO A 63 -5.41 -7.24 12.43
C PRO A 63 -4.02 -6.57 12.52
N LEU A 64 -3.73 -5.92 13.66
CA LEU A 64 -2.45 -5.26 13.92
C LEU A 64 -1.60 -6.07 14.89
N TYR A 65 -0.29 -6.00 14.68
CA TYR A 65 0.70 -6.68 15.50
C TYR A 65 1.85 -5.75 15.83
N ARG A 66 2.41 -5.91 17.04
CA ARG A 66 3.75 -5.42 17.35
C ARG A 66 4.79 -6.29 16.64
N PHE A 67 6.04 -5.82 16.61
CA PHE A 67 7.16 -6.58 16.06
C PHE A 67 7.42 -7.92 16.76
N ASP A 68 7.00 -8.07 18.01
CA ASP A 68 7.08 -9.34 18.75
C ASP A 68 5.91 -10.32 18.43
N GLY A 69 5.00 -9.93 17.55
CA GLY A 69 3.83 -10.72 17.16
C GLY A 69 2.62 -10.58 18.09
N SER A 70 2.71 -9.81 19.18
CA SER A 70 1.55 -9.54 20.03
C SER A 70 0.50 -8.69 19.31
N ALA A 71 -0.76 -9.08 19.43
CA ALA A 71 -1.86 -8.34 18.83
C ALA A 71 -2.07 -6.98 19.52
N VAL A 72 -2.50 -5.97 18.75
CA VAL A 72 -2.86 -4.64 19.26
C VAL A 72 -4.21 -4.24 18.71
N ASP A 73 -5.04 -3.68 19.58
CA ASP A 73 -6.29 -3.02 19.19
C ASP A 73 -6.12 -1.49 19.31
N ILE A 74 -6.49 -0.77 18.25
CA ILE A 74 -6.39 0.69 18.15
C ILE A 74 -7.74 1.18 17.63
N GLU A 75 -8.23 2.30 18.16
CA GLU A 75 -9.51 2.88 17.76
C GLU A 75 -9.60 3.05 16.23
N THR A 76 -10.67 2.54 15.61
CA THR A 76 -10.82 2.65 14.16
C THR A 76 -11.31 4.04 13.76
N ASN A 77 -10.70 4.63 12.73
CA ASN A 77 -11.30 5.72 11.98
C ASN A 77 -12.24 5.15 10.90
N SER A 78 -13.30 5.88 10.58
CA SER A 78 -14.35 5.42 9.66
C SER A 78 -13.98 5.46 8.16
N LYS A 79 -12.73 5.83 7.81
CA LYS A 79 -12.36 6.21 6.43
C LYS A 79 -11.26 5.37 5.78
N GLY A 80 -10.77 4.32 6.43
CA GLY A 80 -9.72 3.46 5.86
C GLY A 80 -10.23 2.17 5.23
N LEU A 81 -10.04 2.05 3.92
CA LEU A 81 -10.28 0.85 3.11
C LEU A 81 -9.05 -0.09 3.13
N PRO A 82 -9.23 -1.39 2.85
CA PRO A 82 -8.11 -2.33 2.77
C PRO A 82 -7.11 -1.95 1.66
N CYS A 83 -5.85 -2.29 1.88
CA CYS A 83 -4.80 -2.12 0.88
C CYS A 83 -4.74 -3.34 -0.04
N GLY A 84 -5.36 -3.23 -1.21
CA GLY A 84 -5.40 -4.32 -2.19
C GLY A 84 -6.41 -5.40 -1.83
N ILE A 85 -6.15 -6.60 -2.33
CA ILE A 85 -6.99 -7.79 -2.21
C ILE A 85 -6.11 -8.96 -1.75
N ASP A 86 -6.68 -9.88 -0.99
CA ASP A 86 -5.96 -11.05 -0.52
C ASP A 86 -5.55 -11.97 -1.68
N TRP A 87 -4.51 -12.77 -1.43
CA TRP A 87 -3.94 -13.70 -2.42
C TRP A 87 -4.93 -14.76 -2.94
N GLU A 88 -6.00 -15.03 -2.19
CA GLU A 88 -7.07 -15.97 -2.57
C GLU A 88 -8.08 -15.38 -3.59
N HIS A 89 -7.90 -14.12 -4.00
CA HIS A 89 -8.77 -13.51 -5.00
C HIS A 89 -8.49 -14.09 -6.39
N GLU A 90 -9.44 -14.87 -6.92
CA GLU A 90 -9.42 -15.30 -8.31
C GLU A 90 -9.61 -14.08 -9.23
N PHE A 91 -8.66 -13.83 -10.11
CA PHE A 91 -8.80 -12.81 -11.15
C PHE A 91 -9.57 -13.44 -12.32
N GLU A 92 -10.77 -12.94 -12.63
CA GLU A 92 -11.41 -13.24 -13.91
C GLU A 92 -10.53 -12.65 -15.03
N ILE A 93 -9.93 -13.53 -15.81
CA ILE A 93 -9.13 -13.15 -16.99
C ILE A 93 -10.11 -13.01 -18.14
N HIS A 94 -10.37 -11.77 -18.59
CA HIS A 94 -11.07 -11.49 -19.85
C HIS A 94 -10.06 -11.26 -20.98
#